data_AF-A0A0E3PNU3-F1
#
_entry.id   AF-A0A0E3PNU3-F1
#
_cell.length_a   1.000
_cell.length_b   1.000
_cell.length_c   1.000
_cell.angle_alpha   90.00
_cell.angle_beta   90.00
_cell.angle_gamma   90.00
#
_symmetry.space_group_name_H-M   'P 1'
#
loop_
_entity.id
_entity.type
_entity.pdbx_description
1 polymer ?
#
loop_
_entity_poly.entity_id
_entity_poly.type
_entity_poly.pdbx_seq_one_letter_code
_entity_poly.pdbx_strand_id
1 'polypeptide(L)'
;MFDEDLILKWLDEGTIDHAQAEKMKEDLAGYKRERRSKKQIVAFSTIGAILIGLGAILFVASNWEKIGGMVKVLLLVGTTVGVHYAGYRLKYEQQKYLRLGSALIFLSTLLFGASLFLIAQIYNINANNSTLVLIWILGVFPLIYGYRSAPIAGLCSLLFYLWVSLLYRESPDLDKLISIWDLYLISGISIYFLGVLHGLAEEVKHAETPFKFMGLQAALFALFAHTFKLGEYQPDKIIPFIYAILGIIFLAVLLPKSLREKLKSFQADLSISIVVLLMAGITLTTIYIPASEETYMVLFNIIFLGLLTLLLYAGYSTENIWIINTSMFWFVLIIFARYFDFFWELLPRSLFFMLGGLVLLVISLVLERKRRELKVQFSGGE
;
A
#
# COMPACT_ATOMS: atom_id res chain seq x y z
N MET A 1 23.16 -10.76 17.04
CA MET A 1 24.34 -11.07 16.19
C MET A 1 25.51 -11.08 17.16
N PHE A 2 26.22 -12.20 17.28
CA PHE A 2 27.40 -12.27 18.15
C PHE A 2 28.49 -11.39 17.53
N ASP A 3 28.81 -10.28 18.18
CA ASP A 3 29.91 -9.40 17.77
C ASP A 3 31.16 -9.69 18.61
N GLU A 4 32.34 -9.37 18.06
CA GLU A 4 33.63 -9.57 18.73
C GLU A 4 33.68 -8.87 20.09
N ASP A 5 32.96 -7.76 20.24
CA ASP A 5 32.80 -7.00 21.49
C ASP A 5 32.16 -7.84 22.61
N LEU A 6 31.24 -8.75 22.28
CA LEU A 6 30.62 -9.66 23.25
C LEU A 6 31.59 -10.74 23.72
N ILE A 7 32.48 -11.21 22.83
CA ILE A 7 33.50 -12.21 23.18
C ILE A 7 34.54 -11.57 24.11
N LEU A 8 34.96 -10.34 23.82
CA LEU A 8 35.87 -9.57 24.67
C LEU A 8 35.25 -9.29 26.04
N LYS A 9 33.98 -8.84 26.08
CA LYS A 9 33.26 -8.62 27.33
C LYS A 9 33.18 -9.86 28.21
N TRP A 10 32.89 -11.03 27.63
CA TRP A 10 32.81 -12.28 28.40
C TRP A 10 34.16 -12.81 28.86
N LEU A 11 35.22 -12.51 28.13
CA LEU A 11 36.59 -12.78 28.54
C LEU A 11 36.98 -11.90 29.74
N ASP A 12 36.65 -10.61 29.69
CA ASP A 12 36.90 -9.65 30.79
C ASP A 12 36.07 -9.96 32.05
N GLU A 13 34.82 -10.41 31.87
CA GLU A 13 33.95 -10.86 32.98
C GLU A 13 34.38 -12.23 33.55
N GLY A 14 35.38 -12.90 32.95
CA GLY A 14 35.84 -14.23 33.36
C GLY A 14 34.83 -15.35 33.10
N THR A 15 33.81 -15.09 32.29
CA THR A 15 32.76 -16.07 31.93
C THR A 15 33.31 -17.13 30.97
N ILE A 16 34.29 -16.77 30.14
CA ILE A 16 35.01 -17.67 29.23
C ILE A 16 36.52 -17.51 29.41
N ASP A 17 37.29 -18.54 29.10
CA ASP A 17 38.75 -18.49 29.12
C ASP A 17 39.35 -18.00 27.78
N HIS A 18 40.65 -17.71 27.77
CA HIS A 18 41.36 -17.25 26.57
C HIS A 18 41.31 -18.25 25.40
N ALA A 19 41.32 -19.56 25.67
CA ALA A 19 41.29 -20.57 24.62
C ALA A 19 39.89 -20.67 23.99
N GLN A 20 38.84 -20.53 24.80
CA GLN A 20 37.45 -20.44 24.35
C GLN A 20 37.21 -19.17 23.53
N ALA A 21 37.72 -18.02 23.98
CA ALA A 21 37.60 -16.76 23.26
C ALA A 21 38.27 -16.80 21.88
N GLU A 22 39.48 -17.35 21.76
CA GLU A 22 40.17 -17.49 20.47
C GLU A 22 39.43 -18.44 19.52
N LYS A 23 38.96 -19.59 20.01
CA LYS A 23 38.15 -20.51 19.19
C LYS A 23 36.86 -19.84 18.68
N MET A 24 36.16 -19.09 19.54
CA MET A 24 34.95 -18.38 19.16
C MET A 24 35.21 -17.29 18.11
N LYS A 25 36.34 -16.58 18.18
CA LYS A 25 36.75 -15.60 17.16
C LYS A 25 37.03 -16.30 15.82
N GLU A 26 37.72 -17.44 15.83
CA GLU A 26 38.03 -18.20 14.63
C GLU A 26 36.76 -18.74 13.95
N ASP A 27 35.83 -19.30 14.73
CA ASP A 27 34.51 -19.75 14.25
C ASP A 27 33.69 -18.58 13.68
N LEU A 28 33.71 -17.42 14.35
CA LEU A 28 33.04 -16.21 13.89
C LEU A 28 33.64 -15.69 12.57
N ALA A 29 34.96 -15.71 12.42
CA ALA A 29 35.65 -15.33 11.20
C ALA A 29 35.29 -16.29 10.04
N GLY A 30 35.24 -17.59 10.31
CA GLY A 30 34.76 -18.62 9.37
C GLY A 30 33.32 -18.35 8.93
N TYR A 31 32.42 -18.10 9.88
CA TYR A 31 31.01 -17.80 9.61
C TYR A 31 30.82 -16.50 8.82
N LYS A 32 31.56 -15.43 9.18
CA LYS A 32 31.57 -14.15 8.45
C LYS A 32 32.06 -14.35 7.02
N ARG A 33 33.12 -15.15 6.80
CA ARG A 33 33.68 -15.44 5.46
C ARG A 33 32.71 -16.26 4.61
N GLU A 34 32.11 -17.30 5.16
CA GLU A 34 31.10 -18.12 4.46
C GLU A 34 29.85 -17.29 4.11
N ARG A 35 29.36 -16.48 5.05
CA ARG A 35 28.22 -15.58 4.83
C ARG A 35 28.53 -14.52 3.78
N ARG A 36 29.75 -13.96 3.77
CA ARG A 36 30.19 -13.00 2.73
C ARG A 36 30.24 -13.67 1.37
N SER A 37 30.80 -14.87 1.27
CA SER A 37 30.81 -15.67 0.03
C SER A 37 29.40 -15.97 -0.47
N LYS A 38 28.51 -16.46 0.40
CA LYS A 38 27.09 -16.67 0.08
C LYS A 38 26.40 -15.39 -0.42
N LYS A 39 26.63 -14.26 0.24
CA LYS A 39 26.11 -12.95 -0.21
C LYS A 39 26.65 -12.55 -1.59
N GLN A 40 27.94 -12.77 -1.85
CA GLN A 40 28.54 -12.49 -3.16
C GLN A 40 27.99 -13.41 -4.26
N ILE A 41 27.85 -14.71 -3.99
CA ILE A 41 27.25 -15.67 -4.93
C ILE A 41 25.82 -15.24 -5.27
N VAL A 42 25.01 -14.90 -4.26
CA VAL A 42 23.66 -14.37 -4.48
C VAL A 42 23.70 -13.08 -5.30
N ALA A 43 24.56 -12.13 -4.96
CA ALA A 43 24.69 -10.88 -5.72
C ALA A 43 25.06 -11.11 -7.19
N PHE A 44 26.09 -11.92 -7.48
CA PHE A 44 26.48 -12.25 -8.86
C PHE A 44 25.39 -13.03 -9.60
N SER A 45 24.70 -13.96 -8.92
CA SER A 45 23.59 -14.71 -9.51
C SER A 45 22.41 -13.79 -9.85
N THR A 46 22.10 -12.83 -8.98
CA THR A 46 21.07 -11.81 -9.22
C THR A 46 21.46 -10.89 -10.38
N ILE A 47 22.72 -10.41 -10.43
CA ILE A 47 23.21 -9.59 -11.54
C ILE A 47 23.13 -10.37 -12.86
N GLY A 48 23.60 -11.62 -12.87
CA GLY A 48 23.53 -12.48 -14.05
C GLY A 48 22.10 -12.73 -14.53
N ALA A 49 21.17 -13.01 -13.61
CA ALA A 49 19.76 -13.17 -13.94
C ALA A 49 19.13 -11.88 -14.50
N ILE A 50 19.47 -10.72 -13.94
CA ILE A 50 19.03 -9.41 -14.44
C ILE A 50 19.56 -9.18 -15.86
N LEU A 51 20.85 -9.41 -16.11
CA LEU A 51 21.46 -9.23 -17.43
C LEU A 51 20.86 -10.15 -18.48
N ILE A 52 20.61 -11.43 -18.15
CA ILE A 52 19.92 -12.37 -19.04
C ILE A 52 18.50 -11.89 -19.34
N GLY A 53 17.77 -11.44 -18.31
CA GLY A 53 16.42 -10.88 -18.46
C GLY A 53 16.40 -9.65 -19.37
N LEU A 54 17.30 -8.69 -19.15
CA LEU A 54 17.44 -7.51 -20.02
C LEU A 54 17.83 -7.91 -21.44
N GLY A 55 18.77 -8.83 -21.61
CA GLY A 55 19.19 -9.33 -22.92
C GLY A 55 18.02 -9.96 -23.68
N ALA A 56 17.20 -10.77 -23.02
CA ALA A 56 15.99 -11.35 -23.63
C ALA A 56 14.97 -10.28 -24.03
N ILE A 57 14.71 -9.29 -23.16
CA ILE A 57 13.80 -8.17 -23.47
C ILE A 57 14.32 -7.37 -24.67
N LEU A 58 15.61 -7.00 -24.68
CA LEU A 58 16.23 -6.25 -25.77
C LEU A 58 16.24 -7.04 -27.07
N PHE A 59 16.48 -8.35 -27.02
CA PHE A 59 16.41 -9.22 -28.20
C PHE A 59 15.00 -9.23 -28.81
N VAL A 60 13.96 -9.42 -27.99
CA VAL A 60 12.57 -9.38 -28.45
C VAL A 60 12.21 -7.98 -28.98
N ALA A 61 12.58 -6.93 -28.25
CA ALA A 61 12.30 -5.54 -28.63
C ALA A 61 12.98 -5.15 -29.96
N SER A 62 14.25 -5.51 -30.15
CA SER A 62 15.00 -5.23 -31.39
C SER A 62 14.45 -5.96 -32.61
N ASN A 63 13.73 -7.08 -32.40
CA ASN A 63 13.08 -7.83 -33.47
C ASN A 63 11.56 -7.59 -33.53
N TRP A 64 11.01 -6.71 -32.69
CA TRP A 64 9.57 -6.56 -32.52
C TRP A 64 8.85 -6.27 -33.82
N GLU A 65 9.35 -5.34 -34.64
CA GLU A 65 8.75 -4.97 -35.93
C GLU A 65 8.73 -6.13 -36.94
N LYS A 66 9.67 -7.08 -36.84
CA LYS A 66 9.77 -8.22 -37.76
C LYS A 66 8.85 -9.39 -37.40
N ILE A 67 8.33 -9.41 -36.17
CA ILE A 67 7.49 -10.51 -35.67
C ILE A 67 6.02 -10.24 -36.04
N GLY A 68 5.38 -11.20 -36.71
CA GLY A 68 3.95 -11.11 -37.04
C GLY A 68 3.06 -11.02 -35.80
N GLY A 69 1.92 -10.34 -35.92
CA GLY A 69 1.01 -10.08 -34.78
C GLY A 69 0.59 -11.34 -34.02
N MET A 70 0.23 -12.42 -34.72
CA MET A 70 -0.15 -13.69 -34.08
C MET A 70 0.99 -14.29 -33.25
N VAL A 71 2.23 -14.22 -33.74
CA VAL A 71 3.40 -14.75 -33.02
C VAL A 71 3.69 -13.91 -31.78
N LYS A 72 3.50 -12.57 -31.84
CA LYS A 72 3.58 -11.70 -30.66
C LYS A 72 2.55 -12.10 -29.61
N VAL A 73 1.29 -12.31 -30.02
CA VAL A 73 0.21 -12.74 -29.10
C VAL A 73 0.56 -14.09 -28.46
N LEU A 74 0.98 -15.08 -29.25
CA LEU A 74 1.38 -16.39 -28.74
C LEU A 74 2.57 -16.31 -27.79
N LEU A 75 3.56 -15.47 -28.08
CA LEU A 75 4.72 -15.23 -27.21
C LEU A 75 4.26 -14.63 -25.86
N LEU A 76 3.39 -13.62 -25.90
CA LEU A 76 2.86 -12.95 -24.71
C LEU A 76 2.02 -13.90 -23.85
N VAL A 77 1.02 -14.56 -24.45
CA VAL A 77 0.16 -15.52 -23.75
C VAL A 77 0.97 -16.71 -23.26
N GLY A 78 1.84 -17.27 -24.10
CA GLY A 78 2.70 -18.41 -23.76
C GLY A 78 3.64 -18.08 -22.60
N THR A 79 4.20 -16.88 -22.56
CA THR A 79 5.04 -16.43 -21.43
C THR A 79 4.22 -16.29 -20.16
N THR A 80 3.05 -15.65 -20.22
CA THR A 80 2.17 -15.50 -19.05
C THR A 80 1.76 -16.86 -18.48
N VAL A 81 1.28 -17.77 -19.32
CA VAL A 81 0.84 -19.12 -18.92
C VAL A 81 2.03 -19.95 -18.44
N GLY A 82 3.16 -19.89 -19.12
CA GLY A 82 4.38 -20.61 -18.75
C GLY A 82 4.90 -20.19 -17.37
N VAL A 83 4.95 -18.88 -17.09
CA VAL A 83 5.33 -18.35 -15.77
C VAL A 83 4.32 -18.75 -14.70
N HIS A 84 3.02 -18.70 -15.00
CA HIS A 84 1.97 -19.15 -14.08
C HIS A 84 2.12 -20.63 -13.72
N TYR A 85 2.27 -21.49 -14.72
CA TYR A 85 2.43 -22.93 -14.54
C TYR A 85 3.72 -23.29 -13.81
N ALA A 86 4.84 -22.63 -14.14
CA ALA A 86 6.09 -22.79 -13.40
C ALA A 86 5.91 -22.41 -11.91
N GLY A 87 5.23 -21.30 -11.64
CA GLY A 87 4.90 -20.89 -10.28
C GLY A 87 4.04 -21.91 -9.53
N TYR A 88 2.99 -22.41 -10.17
CA TYR A 88 2.12 -23.46 -9.66
C TYR A 88 2.90 -24.73 -9.32
N ARG A 89 3.69 -25.24 -10.25
CA ARG A 89 4.50 -26.45 -10.10
C ARG A 89 5.53 -26.33 -8.97
N LEU A 90 6.24 -25.20 -8.88
CA LEU A 90 7.23 -24.99 -7.81
C LEU A 90 6.58 -24.88 -6.43
N LYS A 91 5.39 -24.28 -6.34
CA LYS A 91 4.68 -24.05 -5.07
C LYS A 91 3.92 -25.30 -4.59
N TYR A 92 3.15 -25.93 -5.46
CA TYR A 92 2.16 -26.96 -5.08
C TYR A 92 2.60 -28.39 -5.43
N GLU A 93 3.22 -28.61 -6.60
CA GLU A 93 3.61 -29.97 -7.02
C GLU A 93 4.95 -30.39 -6.40
N GLN A 94 5.99 -29.56 -6.52
CA GLN A 94 7.34 -29.89 -6.04
C GLN A 94 7.56 -29.54 -4.57
N GLN A 95 6.85 -28.52 -4.07
CA GLN A 95 6.95 -27.99 -2.70
C GLN A 95 8.38 -27.60 -2.23
N LYS A 96 9.34 -27.48 -3.16
CA LYS A 96 10.75 -27.22 -2.86
C LYS A 96 11.09 -25.73 -2.75
N TYR A 97 10.39 -24.88 -3.51
CA TYR A 97 10.68 -23.45 -3.61
C TYR A 97 9.41 -22.59 -3.45
N LEU A 98 8.73 -22.72 -2.31
CA LEU A 98 7.41 -22.12 -2.04
C LEU A 98 7.35 -20.60 -2.29
N ARG A 99 8.38 -19.86 -1.86
CA ARG A 99 8.45 -18.40 -2.04
C ARG A 99 8.60 -18.01 -3.51
N LEU A 100 9.47 -18.72 -4.24
CA LEU A 100 9.67 -18.49 -5.67
C LEU A 100 8.40 -18.84 -6.45
N GLY A 101 7.75 -19.97 -6.13
CA GLY A 101 6.49 -20.34 -6.77
C GLY A 101 5.38 -19.31 -6.55
N SER A 102 5.25 -18.80 -5.31
CA SER A 102 4.31 -17.71 -5.01
C SER A 102 4.64 -16.42 -5.76
N ALA A 103 5.92 -16.08 -5.86
CA ALA A 103 6.38 -14.91 -6.62
C ALA A 103 6.12 -15.03 -8.12
N LEU A 104 6.30 -16.23 -8.71
CA LEU A 104 5.98 -16.48 -10.12
C LEU A 104 4.48 -16.44 -10.41
N ILE A 105 3.64 -16.97 -9.51
CA ILE A 105 2.19 -16.82 -9.62
C ILE A 105 1.81 -15.34 -9.59
N PHE A 106 2.36 -14.56 -8.66
CA PHE A 106 2.12 -13.12 -8.63
C PHE A 106 2.67 -12.40 -9.87
N LEU A 107 3.86 -12.77 -10.37
CA LEU A 107 4.41 -12.22 -11.59
C LEU A 107 3.50 -12.48 -12.79
N SER A 108 2.89 -13.67 -12.87
CA SER A 108 1.96 -14.00 -13.95
C SER A 108 0.71 -13.11 -13.96
N THR A 109 0.24 -12.62 -12.80
CA THR A 109 -0.89 -11.68 -12.75
C THR A 109 -0.50 -10.31 -13.31
N LEU A 110 0.76 -9.90 -13.15
CA LEU A 110 1.30 -8.69 -13.79
C LEU A 110 1.50 -8.88 -15.29
N LEU A 111 2.07 -10.01 -15.70
CA LEU A 111 2.27 -10.35 -17.10
C LEU A 111 0.93 -10.48 -17.85
N PHE A 112 -0.13 -10.94 -17.19
CA PHE A 112 -1.47 -10.96 -17.80
C PHE A 112 -1.92 -9.54 -18.21
N GLY A 113 -1.80 -8.57 -17.31
CA GLY A 113 -2.07 -7.17 -17.63
C GLY A 113 -1.18 -6.63 -18.74
N ALA A 114 0.14 -6.82 -18.62
CA ALA A 114 1.10 -6.37 -19.63
C ALA A 114 0.79 -6.96 -21.02
N SER A 115 0.46 -8.25 -21.08
CA SER A 115 0.04 -8.93 -22.30
C SER A 115 -1.26 -8.33 -22.86
N LEU A 116 -2.27 -8.04 -22.03
CA LEU A 116 -3.50 -7.36 -22.47
C LEU A 116 -3.22 -6.01 -23.15
N PHE A 117 -2.41 -5.15 -22.51
CA PHE A 117 -2.09 -3.83 -23.08
C PHE A 117 -1.23 -3.92 -24.35
N LEU A 118 -0.26 -4.84 -24.40
CA LEU A 118 0.56 -5.04 -25.59
C LEU A 118 -0.26 -5.61 -26.75
N ILE A 119 -1.20 -6.53 -26.48
CA ILE A 119 -2.12 -7.04 -27.49
C ILE A 119 -3.02 -5.91 -27.99
N ALA A 120 -3.56 -5.07 -27.10
CA ALA A 120 -4.32 -3.89 -27.50
C ALA A 120 -3.50 -2.99 -28.44
N GLN A 121 -2.22 -2.74 -28.12
CA GLN A 121 -1.32 -1.96 -28.97
C GLN A 121 -1.07 -2.62 -30.34
N ILE A 122 -0.84 -3.94 -30.40
CA ILE A 122 -0.62 -4.67 -31.65
C ILE A 122 -1.80 -4.52 -32.61
N TYR A 123 -3.02 -4.49 -32.08
CA TYR A 123 -4.26 -4.35 -32.85
C TYR A 123 -4.78 -2.91 -32.92
N ASN A 124 -3.98 -1.91 -32.52
CA ASN A 124 -4.34 -0.49 -32.50
C ASN A 124 -5.63 -0.16 -31.71
N ILE A 125 -5.92 -0.94 -30.66
CA ILE A 125 -6.96 -0.65 -29.68
C ILE A 125 -6.42 0.38 -28.70
N ASN A 126 -7.25 1.37 -28.32
CA ASN A 126 -6.87 2.38 -27.35
C ASN A 126 -6.48 1.73 -26.01
N ALA A 127 -5.19 1.86 -25.65
CA ALA A 127 -4.63 1.30 -24.43
C ALA A 127 -5.00 2.10 -23.17
N ASN A 128 -5.42 3.37 -23.30
CA ASN A 128 -5.90 4.19 -22.19
C ASN A 128 -7.41 4.00 -22.00
N ASN A 129 -7.83 2.76 -21.79
CA ASN A 129 -9.23 2.39 -21.66
C ASN A 129 -9.48 1.63 -20.34
N SER A 130 -10.43 2.09 -19.54
CA SER A 130 -10.88 1.47 -18.29
C SER A 130 -11.27 0.00 -18.47
N THR A 131 -11.80 -0.38 -19.63
CA THR A 131 -12.21 -1.75 -19.97
C THR A 131 -11.02 -2.73 -19.93
N LEU A 132 -9.81 -2.31 -20.34
CA LEU A 132 -8.62 -3.18 -20.27
C LEU A 132 -8.24 -3.47 -18.81
N VAL A 133 -8.32 -2.46 -17.94
CA VAL A 133 -8.09 -2.65 -16.50
C VAL A 133 -9.20 -3.51 -15.89
N LEU A 134 -10.46 -3.36 -16.33
CA LEU A 134 -11.55 -4.20 -15.87
C LEU A 134 -11.35 -5.68 -16.24
N ILE A 135 -10.96 -5.98 -17.47
CA ILE A 135 -10.62 -7.35 -17.91
C ILE A 135 -9.44 -7.88 -17.07
N TRP A 136 -8.46 -7.03 -16.77
CA TRP A 136 -7.36 -7.40 -15.90
C TRP A 136 -7.83 -7.79 -14.49
N ILE A 137 -8.67 -6.97 -13.86
CA ILE A 137 -9.29 -7.26 -12.56
C ILE A 137 -10.04 -8.59 -12.61
N LEU A 138 -10.90 -8.79 -13.61
CA LEU A 138 -11.70 -10.01 -13.76
C LEU A 138 -10.85 -11.26 -13.90
N GLY A 139 -9.71 -11.19 -14.61
CA GLY A 139 -8.78 -12.31 -14.73
C GLY A 139 -7.99 -12.62 -13.45
N VAL A 140 -7.73 -11.61 -12.61
CA VAL A 140 -6.92 -11.75 -11.39
C VAL A 140 -7.76 -12.03 -10.14
N PHE A 141 -9.01 -11.55 -10.10
CA PHE A 141 -9.89 -11.66 -8.94
C PHE A 141 -10.11 -13.11 -8.44
N PRO A 142 -10.39 -14.10 -9.30
CA PRO A 142 -10.54 -15.49 -8.84
C PRO A 142 -9.28 -16.07 -8.20
N LEU A 143 -8.10 -15.57 -8.60
CA LEU A 143 -6.81 -16.05 -8.12
C LEU A 143 -6.55 -15.64 -6.66
N ILE A 144 -7.23 -14.60 -6.15
CA ILE A 144 -7.20 -14.24 -4.73
C ILE A 144 -7.64 -15.42 -3.88
N TYR A 145 -8.75 -16.05 -4.27
CA TYR A 145 -9.37 -17.16 -3.54
C TYR A 145 -8.72 -18.50 -3.90
N GLY A 146 -8.43 -18.73 -5.19
CA GLY A 146 -7.80 -19.96 -5.66
C GLY A 146 -6.42 -20.21 -5.05
N TYR A 147 -5.61 -19.16 -4.90
CA TYR A 147 -4.24 -19.29 -4.35
C TYR A 147 -4.06 -18.81 -2.92
N ARG A 148 -5.13 -18.32 -2.29
CA ARG A 148 -5.12 -17.74 -0.94
C ARG A 148 -4.00 -16.72 -0.75
N SER A 149 -3.89 -15.77 -1.69
CA SER A 149 -2.73 -14.89 -1.82
C SER A 149 -3.06 -13.44 -1.48
N ALA A 150 -2.55 -12.97 -0.34
CA ALA A 150 -2.69 -11.58 0.09
C ALA A 150 -2.10 -10.55 -0.91
N PRO A 151 -0.92 -10.78 -1.53
CA PRO A 151 -0.40 -9.87 -2.55
C PRO A 151 -1.32 -9.72 -3.77
N ILE A 152 -1.99 -10.80 -4.19
CA ILE A 152 -2.93 -10.77 -5.31
C ILE A 152 -4.17 -9.96 -4.93
N ALA A 153 -4.67 -10.08 -3.70
CA ALA A 153 -5.75 -9.22 -3.19
C ALA A 153 -5.35 -7.74 -3.22
N GLY A 154 -4.14 -7.41 -2.76
CA GLY A 154 -3.61 -6.05 -2.79
C GLY A 154 -3.47 -5.49 -4.21
N LEU A 155 -2.97 -6.29 -5.16
CA LEU A 155 -2.93 -5.91 -6.57
C LEU A 155 -4.34 -5.65 -7.12
N CYS A 156 -5.29 -6.54 -6.83
CA CYS A 156 -6.66 -6.38 -7.30
C CYS A 156 -7.33 -5.10 -6.75
N SER A 157 -7.07 -4.75 -5.49
CA SER A 157 -7.51 -3.47 -4.91
C SER A 157 -6.87 -2.26 -5.59
N LEU A 158 -5.56 -2.33 -5.87
CA LEU A 158 -4.86 -1.26 -6.57
C LEU A 158 -5.41 -1.07 -8.00
N LEU A 159 -5.61 -2.17 -8.72
CA LEU A 159 -6.21 -2.16 -10.05
C LEU A 159 -7.64 -1.62 -10.03
N PHE A 160 -8.42 -1.92 -8.98
CA PHE A 160 -9.76 -1.35 -8.81
C PHE A 160 -9.72 0.19 -8.75
N TYR A 161 -8.82 0.79 -7.95
CA TYR A 161 -8.74 2.26 -7.92
C TYR A 161 -8.22 2.85 -9.23
N LEU A 162 -7.27 2.18 -9.89
CA LEU A 162 -6.84 2.58 -11.23
C LEU A 162 -8.01 2.55 -12.24
N TRP A 163 -8.84 1.50 -12.18
CA TRP A 163 -10.04 1.37 -12.99
C TRP A 163 -11.04 2.49 -12.70
N VAL A 164 -11.31 2.78 -11.42
CA VAL A 164 -12.17 3.89 -11.00
C VAL A 164 -11.67 5.22 -11.56
N SER A 165 -10.36 5.53 -11.47
CA SER A 165 -9.81 6.78 -12.01
C SER A 165 -10.00 6.90 -13.53
N LEU A 166 -9.73 5.81 -14.26
CA LEU A 166 -9.86 5.79 -15.72
C LEU A 166 -11.32 5.89 -16.15
N LEU A 167 -12.21 5.14 -15.50
CA LEU A 167 -13.65 5.19 -15.76
C LEU A 167 -14.20 6.60 -15.55
N TYR A 168 -13.80 7.25 -14.46
CA TYR A 168 -14.18 8.63 -14.16
C TYR A 168 -13.71 9.59 -15.26
N ARG A 169 -12.44 9.49 -15.65
CA ARG A 169 -11.85 10.31 -16.72
C ARG A 169 -12.52 10.09 -18.09
N GLU A 170 -12.97 8.87 -18.36
CA GLU A 170 -13.63 8.49 -19.62
C GLU A 170 -15.11 8.86 -19.68
N SER A 171 -15.73 9.16 -18.54
CA SER A 171 -17.18 9.38 -18.43
C SER A 171 -17.49 10.79 -17.94
N PRO A 172 -17.54 11.81 -18.83
CA PRO A 172 -17.79 13.20 -18.44
C PRO A 172 -19.10 13.43 -17.68
N ASP A 173 -20.09 12.54 -17.86
CA ASP A 173 -21.35 12.63 -17.13
C ASP A 173 -21.23 12.16 -15.67
N LEU A 174 -20.22 11.36 -15.31
CA LEU A 174 -19.96 10.98 -13.90
C LEU A 174 -19.49 12.18 -13.09
N ASP A 175 -18.65 13.05 -13.68
CA ASP A 175 -18.14 14.27 -13.03
C ASP A 175 -19.26 15.24 -12.63
N LYS A 176 -20.39 15.21 -13.35
CA LYS A 176 -21.59 16.00 -13.02
C LYS A 176 -22.45 15.41 -11.90
N LEU A 177 -22.22 14.15 -11.52
CA LEU A 177 -23.05 13.41 -10.57
C LEU A 177 -22.34 13.14 -9.25
N ILE A 178 -21.02 13.04 -9.29
CA ILE A 178 -20.20 12.71 -8.14
C ILE A 178 -18.78 13.21 -8.34
N SER A 179 -18.19 13.81 -7.31
CA SER A 179 -16.77 14.14 -7.30
C SER A 179 -15.92 12.87 -7.25
N ILE A 180 -14.75 12.89 -7.88
CA ILE A 180 -13.79 11.78 -7.78
C ILE A 180 -13.42 11.48 -6.32
N TRP A 181 -13.39 12.50 -5.46
CA TRP A 181 -13.09 12.33 -4.03
C TRP A 181 -14.19 11.58 -3.30
N ASP A 182 -15.46 11.92 -3.53
CA ASP A 182 -16.59 11.18 -2.98
C ASP A 182 -16.64 9.74 -3.49
N LEU A 183 -16.29 9.52 -4.76
CA LEU A 183 -16.20 8.17 -5.34
C LEU A 183 -15.10 7.33 -4.66
N TYR A 184 -13.94 7.92 -4.39
CA TYR A 184 -12.85 7.29 -3.63
C TYR A 184 -13.23 7.04 -2.17
N LEU A 185 -14.00 7.94 -1.56
CA LEU A 185 -14.47 7.80 -0.19
C LEU A 185 -15.49 6.65 -0.08
N ILE A 186 -16.52 6.65 -0.92
CA ILE A 186 -17.53 5.58 -0.99
C ILE A 186 -16.89 4.22 -1.25
N SER A 187 -16.01 4.14 -2.26
CA SER A 187 -15.34 2.89 -2.59
C SER A 187 -14.31 2.48 -1.52
N GLY A 188 -13.62 3.44 -0.90
CA GLY A 188 -12.72 3.25 0.22
C GLY A 188 -13.40 2.59 1.42
N ILE A 189 -14.51 3.15 1.86
CA ILE A 189 -15.33 2.59 2.94
C ILE A 189 -15.84 1.20 2.55
N SER A 190 -16.31 1.02 1.31
CA SER A 190 -16.82 -0.27 0.82
C SER A 190 -15.77 -1.37 0.78
N ILE A 191 -14.55 -1.06 0.31
CA ILE A 191 -13.44 -2.01 0.27
C ILE A 191 -12.92 -2.30 1.68
N TYR A 192 -12.89 -1.30 2.56
CA TYR A 192 -12.55 -1.52 3.97
C TYR A 192 -13.54 -2.48 4.63
N PHE A 193 -14.84 -2.26 4.43
CA PHE A 193 -15.89 -3.14 4.93
C PHE A 193 -15.80 -4.54 4.33
N LEU A 194 -15.51 -4.66 3.03
CA LEU A 194 -15.23 -5.94 2.39
C LEU A 194 -14.06 -6.67 3.07
N GLY A 195 -13.00 -5.94 3.43
CA GLY A 195 -11.88 -6.48 4.21
C GLY A 195 -12.32 -6.97 5.60
N VAL A 196 -13.18 -6.22 6.31
CA VAL A 196 -13.79 -6.68 7.58
C VAL A 196 -14.52 -8.00 7.39
N LEU A 197 -15.34 -8.14 6.34
CA LEU A 197 -16.07 -9.37 6.04
C LEU A 197 -15.13 -10.55 5.76
N HIS A 198 -14.04 -10.34 5.03
CA HIS A 198 -13.03 -11.37 4.78
C HIS A 198 -12.36 -11.87 6.07
N GLY A 199 -12.21 -11.01 7.07
CA GLY A 199 -11.69 -11.40 8.39
C GLY A 199 -12.60 -12.35 9.18
N LEU A 200 -13.88 -12.50 8.80
CA LEU A 200 -14.87 -13.32 9.51
C LEU A 200 -14.87 -14.80 9.11
N ALA A 201 -14.15 -15.14 8.04
CA ALA A 201 -14.06 -16.49 7.51
C ALA A 201 -12.59 -16.86 7.28
N GLU A 202 -12.13 -17.89 7.99
CA GLU A 202 -10.72 -18.31 7.99
C GLU A 202 -10.21 -18.68 6.58
N GLU A 203 -11.11 -19.17 5.72
CA GLU A 203 -10.78 -19.55 4.33
C GLU A 203 -10.36 -18.36 3.45
N VAL A 204 -10.83 -17.15 3.78
CA VAL A 204 -10.64 -15.93 2.98
C VAL A 204 -9.93 -14.81 3.74
N LYS A 205 -9.51 -15.08 4.98
CA LYS A 205 -8.86 -14.13 5.89
C LYS A 205 -7.57 -13.54 5.34
N HIS A 206 -6.87 -14.24 4.45
CA HIS A 206 -5.68 -13.71 3.77
C HIS A 206 -5.94 -12.41 3.00
N ALA A 207 -7.18 -12.15 2.58
CA ALA A 207 -7.56 -10.93 1.87
C ALA A 207 -8.01 -9.78 2.79
N GLU A 208 -8.18 -10.03 4.10
CA GLU A 208 -8.59 -9.02 5.09
C GLU A 208 -7.65 -7.81 5.08
N THR A 209 -6.36 -8.04 5.33
CA THR A 209 -5.38 -6.95 5.51
C THR A 209 -5.21 -6.11 4.24
N PRO A 210 -5.05 -6.70 3.03
CA PRO A 210 -4.94 -5.91 1.80
C PRO A 210 -6.18 -5.04 1.52
N PHE A 211 -7.39 -5.59 1.69
CA PHE A 211 -8.62 -4.83 1.47
C PHE A 211 -8.81 -3.74 2.53
N LYS A 212 -8.61 -4.04 3.82
CA LYS A 212 -8.64 -3.02 4.88
C LYS A 212 -7.61 -1.92 4.62
N PHE A 213 -6.38 -2.27 4.23
CA PHE A 213 -5.34 -1.30 3.93
C PHE A 213 -5.77 -0.36 2.80
N MET A 214 -6.12 -0.93 1.65
CA MET A 214 -6.41 -0.14 0.44
C MET A 214 -7.70 0.67 0.60
N GLY A 215 -8.72 0.12 1.24
CA GLY A 215 -9.95 0.83 1.59
C GLY A 215 -9.70 2.01 2.53
N LEU A 216 -8.93 1.80 3.60
CA LEU A 216 -8.59 2.86 4.55
C LEU A 216 -7.77 3.97 3.90
N GLN A 217 -6.74 3.64 3.10
CA GLN A 217 -5.93 4.66 2.43
C GLN A 217 -6.75 5.50 1.46
N ALA A 218 -7.65 4.89 0.68
CA ALA A 218 -8.52 5.64 -0.23
C ALA A 218 -9.50 6.55 0.51
N ALA A 219 -10.09 6.07 1.61
CA ALA A 219 -10.97 6.89 2.45
C ALA A 219 -10.22 8.06 3.10
N LEU A 220 -9.02 7.81 3.64
CA LEU A 220 -8.17 8.86 4.23
C LEU A 220 -7.71 9.86 3.18
N PHE A 221 -7.33 9.41 1.99
CA PHE A 221 -6.92 10.29 0.89
C PHE A 221 -8.07 11.18 0.41
N ALA A 222 -9.27 10.62 0.25
CA ALA A 222 -10.45 11.39 -0.12
C ALA A 222 -10.84 12.41 0.95
N LEU A 223 -10.89 12.00 2.23
CA LEU A 223 -11.20 12.92 3.33
C LEU A 223 -10.16 14.02 3.44
N PHE A 224 -8.87 13.68 3.29
CA PHE A 224 -7.78 14.65 3.25
C PHE A 224 -7.99 15.66 2.12
N ALA A 225 -8.35 15.22 0.91
CA ALA A 225 -8.64 16.14 -0.20
C ALA A 225 -9.79 17.10 0.14
N HIS A 226 -10.90 16.60 0.73
CA HIS A 226 -12.02 17.44 1.17
C HIS A 226 -11.67 18.43 2.30
N THR A 227 -10.52 18.26 2.95
CA THR A 227 -10.06 19.26 3.91
C THR A 227 -9.53 20.54 3.25
N PHE A 228 -9.33 20.57 1.93
CA PHE A 228 -8.88 21.74 1.17
C PHE A 228 -10.01 22.30 0.29
N LYS A 229 -9.88 23.58 -0.09
CA LYS A 229 -10.70 24.21 -1.13
C LYS A 229 -10.25 23.75 -2.52
N LEU A 230 -10.63 22.53 -2.92
CA LEU A 230 -10.26 21.92 -4.21
C LEU A 230 -11.28 22.21 -5.34
N GLY A 231 -12.12 23.22 -5.19
CA GLY A 231 -13.18 23.60 -6.12
C GLY A 231 -14.51 23.77 -5.39
N GLU A 232 -15.57 24.17 -6.11
CA GLU A 232 -16.91 24.29 -5.54
C GLU A 232 -17.41 22.91 -5.08
N TYR A 233 -17.16 22.56 -3.82
CA TYR A 233 -17.75 21.39 -3.21
C TYR A 233 -19.22 21.69 -2.92
N GLN A 234 -20.07 21.37 -3.89
CA GLN A 234 -21.51 21.30 -3.70
C GLN A 234 -21.87 19.82 -3.65
N PRO A 235 -22.28 19.28 -2.48
CA PRO A 235 -22.70 17.89 -2.44
C PRO A 235 -23.91 17.71 -3.34
N ASP A 236 -23.74 16.95 -4.42
CA ASP A 236 -24.85 16.56 -5.28
C ASP A 236 -25.90 15.87 -4.43
N LYS A 237 -27.17 16.17 -4.67
CA LYS A 237 -28.28 15.61 -3.89
C LYS A 237 -28.21 14.09 -3.78
N ILE A 238 -27.63 13.42 -4.79
CA ILE A 238 -27.52 11.96 -4.86
C ILE A 238 -26.48 11.36 -3.88
N ILE A 239 -25.42 12.10 -3.55
CA ILE A 239 -24.29 11.61 -2.74
C ILE A 239 -24.74 11.18 -1.33
N PRO A 240 -25.46 12.01 -0.56
CA PRO A 240 -25.95 11.57 0.74
C PRO A 240 -26.89 10.37 0.69
N PHE A 241 -27.72 10.24 -0.36
CA PHE A 241 -28.56 9.05 -0.52
C PHE A 241 -27.71 7.80 -0.74
N ILE A 242 -26.62 7.89 -1.51
CA ILE A 242 -25.69 6.77 -1.71
C ILE A 242 -25.06 6.35 -0.37
N TYR A 243 -24.56 7.31 0.42
CA TYR A 243 -24.01 7.00 1.76
C TYR A 243 -25.06 6.38 2.68
N ALA A 244 -26.29 6.90 2.68
CA ALA A 244 -27.37 6.36 3.50
C ALA A 244 -27.73 4.92 3.09
N ILE A 245 -27.87 4.65 1.79
CA ILE A 245 -28.16 3.31 1.26
C ILE A 245 -27.04 2.34 1.62
N LEU A 246 -25.77 2.73 1.41
CA LEU A 246 -24.63 1.90 1.79
C LEU A 246 -24.61 1.63 3.30
N GLY A 247 -24.97 2.63 4.12
CA GLY A 247 -25.01 2.51 5.58
C GLY A 247 -26.06 1.49 6.01
N ILE A 248 -27.25 1.56 5.38
CA ILE A 248 -28.33 0.59 5.59
C ILE A 248 -27.87 -0.81 5.15
N ILE A 249 -27.23 -0.96 3.99
CA ILE A 249 -26.72 -2.25 3.50
C ILE A 249 -25.70 -2.82 4.48
N PHE A 250 -24.76 -2.03 4.97
CA PHE A 250 -23.75 -2.50 5.92
C PHE A 250 -24.39 -2.91 7.24
N LEU A 251 -25.28 -2.10 7.80
CA LEU A 251 -26.02 -2.45 9.00
C LEU A 251 -26.81 -3.75 8.79
N ALA A 252 -27.47 -3.91 7.63
CA ALA A 252 -28.23 -5.10 7.28
C ALA A 252 -27.34 -6.35 7.21
N VAL A 253 -26.15 -6.25 6.61
CA VAL A 253 -25.15 -7.35 6.57
C VAL A 253 -24.71 -7.73 7.99
N LEU A 254 -24.69 -6.78 8.92
CA LEU A 254 -24.31 -7.00 10.33
C LEU A 254 -25.47 -7.48 11.23
N LEU A 255 -26.73 -7.50 10.77
CA LEU A 255 -27.87 -7.96 11.57
C LEU A 255 -27.83 -9.45 11.97
N PRO A 256 -27.36 -10.40 11.14
CA PRO A 256 -27.34 -11.82 11.50
C PRO A 256 -26.55 -12.07 12.80
N LYS A 257 -27.16 -12.80 13.75
CA LYS A 257 -26.52 -13.10 15.05
C LYS A 257 -25.19 -13.84 14.88
N SER A 258 -25.11 -14.77 13.92
CA SER A 258 -23.90 -15.52 13.58
C SER A 258 -22.73 -14.62 13.19
N LEU A 259 -23.00 -13.50 12.52
CA LEU A 259 -21.97 -12.55 12.13
C LEU A 259 -21.57 -11.68 13.33
N ARG A 260 -22.54 -11.20 14.11
CA ARG A 260 -22.29 -10.42 15.34
C ARG A 260 -21.46 -11.18 16.37
N GLU A 261 -21.69 -12.48 16.52
CA GLU A 261 -20.90 -13.31 17.44
C GLU A 261 -19.45 -13.46 16.99
N LYS A 262 -19.20 -13.61 15.69
CA LYS A 262 -17.84 -13.60 15.13
C LYS A 262 -17.15 -12.23 15.26
N LEU A 263 -17.93 -11.16 15.24
CA LEU A 263 -17.49 -9.78 15.37
C LEU A 263 -17.20 -9.34 16.81
N LYS A 264 -17.57 -10.12 17.83
CA LYS A 264 -17.27 -9.83 19.26
C LYS A 264 -15.77 -9.80 19.59
N SER A 265 -14.91 -10.16 18.64
CA SER A 265 -13.49 -9.84 18.71
C SER A 265 -13.32 -8.31 18.76
N PHE A 266 -12.60 -7.83 19.78
CA PHE A 266 -12.38 -6.40 20.04
C PHE A 266 -11.85 -5.61 18.82
N GLN A 267 -11.16 -6.27 17.88
CA GLN A 267 -10.63 -5.63 16.66
C GLN A 267 -11.71 -5.35 15.59
N ALA A 268 -12.78 -6.15 15.54
CA ALA A 268 -13.79 -6.01 14.50
C ALA A 268 -14.88 -4.98 14.87
N ASP A 269 -15.20 -4.86 16.16
CA ASP A 269 -16.16 -3.89 16.70
C ASP A 269 -15.71 -2.43 16.46
N LEU A 270 -14.41 -2.19 16.63
CA LEU A 270 -13.82 -0.86 16.41
C LEU A 270 -13.74 -0.49 14.92
N SER A 271 -13.48 -1.48 14.06
CA SER A 271 -13.46 -1.31 12.59
C SER A 271 -14.83 -0.91 12.05
N ILE A 272 -15.90 -1.54 12.56
CA ILE A 272 -17.29 -1.22 12.19
C ILE A 272 -17.68 0.15 12.71
N SER A 273 -17.29 0.48 13.95
CA SER A 273 -17.56 1.78 14.55
C SER A 273 -16.95 2.93 13.75
N ILE A 274 -15.72 2.76 13.22
CA ILE A 274 -15.07 3.73 12.32
C ILE A 274 -15.88 3.92 11.03
N VAL A 275 -16.29 2.83 10.38
CA VAL A 275 -17.07 2.89 9.13
C VAL A 275 -18.41 3.60 9.35
N VAL A 276 -19.15 3.21 10.39
CA VAL A 276 -20.46 3.79 10.72
C VAL A 276 -20.32 5.27 11.07
N LEU A 277 -19.31 5.65 11.85
CA LEU A 277 -19.07 7.04 12.23
C LEU A 277 -18.73 7.91 11.01
N LEU A 278 -17.90 7.40 10.09
CA LEU A 278 -17.58 8.12 8.85
C LEU A 278 -18.82 8.32 7.98
N MET A 279 -19.60 7.27 7.77
CA MET A 279 -20.81 7.35 6.95
C MET A 279 -21.85 8.28 7.57
N ALA A 280 -22.05 8.21 8.88
CA ALA A 280 -22.95 9.11 9.60
C ALA A 280 -22.48 10.57 9.52
N GLY A 281 -21.19 10.83 9.74
CA GLY A 281 -20.59 12.16 9.64
C GLY A 281 -20.74 12.76 8.23
N ILE A 282 -20.45 11.99 7.19
CA ILE A 282 -20.58 12.46 5.80
C ILE A 282 -22.06 12.68 5.42
N THR A 283 -22.96 11.78 5.82
CA THR A 283 -24.40 11.93 5.55
C THR A 283 -24.98 13.15 6.26
N LEU A 284 -24.62 13.37 7.53
CA LEU A 284 -25.12 14.51 8.31
C LEU A 284 -24.60 15.84 7.78
N THR A 285 -23.32 15.91 7.40
CA THR A 285 -22.73 17.12 6.83
C THR A 285 -23.35 17.48 5.48
N THR A 286 -23.58 16.49 4.61
CA THR A 286 -24.09 16.73 3.24
C THR A 286 -25.60 16.99 3.15
N ILE A 287 -26.43 16.43 4.05
CA ILE A 287 -27.90 16.63 4.02
C ILE A 287 -28.35 17.88 4.77
N TYR A 288 -27.80 18.14 5.96
CA TYR A 288 -28.45 19.02 6.94
C TYR A 288 -27.80 20.38 7.10
N ILE A 289 -26.63 20.59 6.50
CA ILE A 289 -25.88 21.85 6.65
C ILE A 289 -25.74 22.49 5.26
N PRO A 290 -26.76 23.22 4.76
CA PRO A 290 -26.59 24.06 3.57
C PRO A 290 -25.64 25.20 3.95
N ALA A 291 -24.34 24.97 3.76
CA ALA A 291 -23.31 25.89 4.23
C ALA A 291 -22.33 26.26 3.13
N SER A 292 -21.57 27.31 3.41
CA SER A 292 -20.47 27.75 2.55
C SER A 292 -19.43 26.64 2.42
N GLU A 293 -18.68 26.67 1.32
CA GLU A 293 -17.52 25.79 1.08
C GLU A 293 -16.56 25.78 2.29
N GLU A 294 -16.36 26.94 2.93
CA GLU A 294 -15.52 27.06 4.13
C GLU A 294 -16.03 26.24 5.31
N THR A 295 -17.34 26.17 5.47
CA THR A 295 -17.97 25.39 6.55
C THR A 295 -17.78 23.91 6.31
N TYR A 296 -17.98 23.44 5.06
CA TYR A 296 -17.68 22.05 4.69
C TYR A 296 -16.21 21.71 4.91
N MET A 297 -15.30 22.58 4.50
CA MET A 297 -13.86 22.41 4.72
C MET A 297 -13.54 22.25 6.22
N VAL A 298 -14.10 23.11 7.09
CA VAL A 298 -13.90 23.02 8.55
C VAL A 298 -14.47 21.71 9.09
N LEU A 299 -15.67 21.30 8.65
CA LEU A 299 -16.29 20.05 9.07
C LEU A 299 -15.45 18.83 8.66
N PHE A 300 -14.94 18.78 7.42
CA PHE A 300 -14.06 17.71 6.97
C PHE A 300 -12.73 17.69 7.73
N ASN A 301 -12.16 18.84 8.10
CA ASN A 301 -10.99 18.88 8.98
C ASN A 301 -11.29 18.27 10.36
N ILE A 302 -12.44 18.60 10.97
CA ILE A 302 -12.87 18.04 12.25
C ILE A 302 -13.08 16.52 12.13
N ILE A 303 -13.79 16.07 11.10
CA ILE A 303 -14.03 14.64 10.85
C ILE A 303 -12.72 13.91 10.63
N PHE A 304 -11.81 14.47 9.84
CA PHE A 304 -10.52 13.86 9.55
C PHE A 304 -9.65 13.74 10.82
N LEU A 305 -9.55 14.81 11.62
CA LEU A 305 -8.82 14.77 12.89
C LEU A 305 -9.45 13.82 13.91
N GLY A 306 -10.79 13.81 14.00
CA GLY A 306 -11.52 12.87 14.85
C GLY A 306 -11.28 11.42 14.45
N LEU A 307 -11.30 11.14 13.14
CA LEU A 307 -10.97 9.82 12.59
C LEU A 307 -9.53 9.42 12.91
N LEU A 308 -8.55 10.30 12.68
CA LEU A 308 -7.14 10.00 13.00
C LEU A 308 -6.93 9.73 14.48
N THR A 309 -7.61 10.47 15.36
CA THR A 309 -7.57 10.26 16.81
C THR A 309 -8.18 8.91 17.18
N LEU A 310 -9.33 8.56 16.59
CA LEU A 310 -9.98 7.27 16.79
C LEU A 310 -9.12 6.11 16.28
N LEU A 311 -8.50 6.25 15.11
CA LEU A 311 -7.58 5.26 14.55
C LEU A 311 -6.32 5.12 15.41
N LEU A 312 -5.79 6.22 15.95
CA LEU A 312 -4.62 6.16 16.82
C LEU A 312 -4.96 5.46 18.14
N TYR A 313 -6.09 5.82 18.76
CA TYR A 313 -6.63 5.12 19.93
C TYR A 313 -6.83 3.63 19.62
N ALA A 314 -7.46 3.31 18.50
CA ALA A 314 -7.66 1.95 18.03
C ALA A 314 -6.35 1.19 17.86
N GLY A 315 -5.35 1.82 17.24
CA GLY A 315 -4.03 1.25 17.02
C GLY A 315 -3.34 0.91 18.34
N TYR A 316 -3.37 1.81 19.32
CA TYR A 316 -2.78 1.55 20.64
C TYR A 316 -3.55 0.49 21.43
N SER A 317 -4.87 0.56 21.47
CA SER A 317 -5.70 -0.42 22.20
C SER A 317 -5.65 -1.82 21.60
N THR A 318 -5.35 -1.94 20.31
CA THR A 318 -5.26 -3.23 19.61
C THR A 318 -3.82 -3.69 19.35
N GLU A 319 -2.83 -2.94 19.82
CA GLU A 319 -1.40 -3.14 19.55
C GLU A 319 -1.07 -3.27 18.06
N ASN A 320 -1.87 -2.64 17.20
CA ASN A 320 -1.73 -2.73 15.75
C ASN A 320 -0.84 -1.62 15.21
N ILE A 321 0.46 -1.92 15.10
CA ILE A 321 1.50 -1.02 14.59
C ILE A 321 1.12 -0.43 13.22
N TRP A 322 0.46 -1.20 12.36
CA TRP A 322 0.09 -0.72 11.04
C TRP A 322 -0.93 0.43 11.10
N ILE A 323 -1.93 0.34 11.97
CA ILE A 323 -2.93 1.41 12.18
C ILE A 323 -2.27 2.62 12.83
N ILE A 324 -1.39 2.42 13.81
CA ILE A 324 -0.64 3.50 14.47
C ILE A 324 0.20 4.27 13.43
N ASN A 325 1.00 3.56 12.64
CA ASN A 325 1.87 4.17 11.64
C ASN A 325 1.06 4.88 10.55
N THR A 326 -0.07 4.31 10.12
CA THR A 326 -0.97 4.95 9.17
C THR A 326 -1.52 6.25 9.74
N SER A 327 -2.03 6.22 10.98
CA SER A 327 -2.60 7.40 11.65
C SER A 327 -1.55 8.50 11.81
N MET A 328 -0.35 8.13 12.27
CA MET A 328 0.78 9.06 12.45
C MET A 328 1.23 9.67 11.13
N PHE A 329 1.33 8.88 10.05
CA PHE A 329 1.67 9.40 8.72
C PHE A 329 0.69 10.48 8.27
N TRP A 330 -0.61 10.19 8.35
CA TRP A 330 -1.66 11.14 7.96
C TRP A 330 -1.74 12.35 8.89
N PHE A 331 -1.46 12.18 10.18
CA PHE A 331 -1.39 13.28 11.15
C PHE A 331 -0.23 14.24 10.85
N VAL A 332 0.95 13.70 10.54
CA VAL A 332 2.10 14.50 10.10
C VAL A 332 1.79 15.19 8.78
N LEU A 333 1.17 14.50 7.83
CA LEU A 333 0.83 15.04 6.53
C LEU A 333 -0.15 16.22 6.63
N ILE A 334 -1.22 16.12 7.44
CA ILE A 334 -2.17 17.23 7.62
C ILE A 334 -1.54 18.42 8.35
N ILE A 335 -0.71 18.20 9.37
CA ILE A 335 0.03 19.29 10.03
C ILE A 335 0.92 20.00 9.02
N PHE A 336 1.69 19.24 8.23
CA PHE A 336 2.58 19.79 7.23
C PHE A 336 1.81 20.59 6.17
N ALA A 337 0.70 20.04 5.67
CA ALA A 337 -0.10 20.73 4.68
C ALA A 337 -0.73 22.01 5.23
N ARG A 338 -1.26 21.99 6.47
CA ARG A 338 -1.82 23.20 7.12
C ARG A 338 -0.78 24.25 7.42
N TYR A 339 0.44 23.83 7.79
CA TYR A 339 1.57 24.74 7.92
C TYR A 339 1.84 25.44 6.59
N PHE A 340 1.93 24.69 5.48
CA PHE A 340 2.14 25.29 4.17
C PHE A 340 1.02 26.23 3.78
N ASP A 341 -0.25 25.82 3.89
CA ASP A 341 -1.41 26.67 3.57
C ASP A 341 -1.35 28.01 4.32
N PHE A 342 -1.15 27.97 5.63
CA PHE A 342 -1.13 29.16 6.49
C PHE A 342 0.00 30.13 6.12
N PHE A 343 1.23 29.62 5.95
CA PHE A 343 2.37 30.48 5.64
C PHE A 343 2.42 30.92 4.17
N TRP A 344 1.81 30.16 3.26
CA TRP A 344 1.71 30.51 1.84
C TRP A 344 0.86 31.76 1.61
N GLU A 345 -0.16 31.97 2.44
CA GLU A 345 -1.00 33.17 2.41
C GLU A 345 -0.36 34.38 3.11
N LEU A 346 0.41 34.16 4.18
CA LEU A 346 0.98 35.23 5.01
C LEU A 346 2.29 35.82 4.50
N LEU A 347 3.04 35.09 3.67
CA LEU A 347 4.36 35.49 3.21
C LEU A 347 4.44 35.52 1.68
N PRO A 348 5.21 36.46 1.08
CA PRO A 348 5.62 36.32 -0.31
C PRO A 348 6.28 34.97 -0.54
N ARG A 349 5.87 34.26 -1.59
CA ARG A 349 6.31 32.89 -1.89
C ARG A 349 7.84 32.74 -1.86
N SER A 350 8.57 33.74 -2.37
CA SER A 350 10.03 33.76 -2.33
C SER A 350 10.60 33.77 -0.91
N LEU A 351 10.02 34.56 0.01
CA LEU A 351 10.44 34.61 1.41
C LEU A 351 10.12 33.30 2.14
N PHE A 352 8.94 32.72 1.88
CA PHE A 352 8.58 31.42 2.43
C PHE A 352 9.61 30.34 2.06
N PHE A 353 9.99 30.24 0.78
CA PHE A 353 11.01 29.28 0.33
C PHE A 353 12.42 29.59 0.86
N MET A 354 12.81 30.86 0.94
CA MET A 354 14.12 31.24 1.50
C MET A 354 14.22 30.87 2.98
N LEU A 355 13.20 31.19 3.78
CA LEU A 355 13.15 30.84 5.21
C LEU A 355 13.10 29.33 5.41
N GLY A 356 12.26 28.62 4.66
CA GLY A 356 12.21 27.16 4.69
C GLY A 356 13.55 26.51 4.34
N GLY A 357 14.23 27.02 3.30
CA GLY A 357 15.56 26.57 2.92
C GLY A 357 16.61 26.83 4.01
N LEU A 358 16.58 28.00 4.65
CA LEU A 358 17.47 28.34 5.76
C LEU A 358 17.26 27.39 6.95
N VAL A 359 16.01 27.11 7.32
CA VAL A 359 15.68 26.17 8.40
C VAL A 359 16.19 24.77 8.09
N LEU A 360 16.01 24.29 6.85
CA LEU A 360 16.51 22.97 6.42
C LEU A 360 18.04 22.90 6.48
N LEU A 361 18.76 23.96 6.10
CA LEU A 361 20.21 24.04 6.24
C LEU A 361 20.65 23.98 7.71
N VAL A 362 19.98 24.72 8.60
CA VAL A 362 20.27 24.69 10.04
C VAL A 362 20.03 23.29 10.62
N ILE A 363 18.90 22.65 10.29
CA ILE A 363 18.60 21.28 10.72
C ILE A 363 19.67 20.31 10.20
N SER A 364 20.06 20.43 8.92
CA SER A 364 21.10 19.59 8.32
C SER A 364 22.43 19.71 9.08
N LEU A 365 22.84 20.94 9.42
CA LEU A 365 24.06 21.19 10.21
C LEU A 365 23.96 20.60 11.63
N VAL A 366 22.80 20.73 12.30
CA VAL A 366 22.58 20.16 13.63
C VAL A 366 22.64 18.63 13.58
N LEU A 367 22.00 18.02 12.58
CA LEU A 367 22.01 16.57 12.39
C LEU A 367 23.41 16.07 12.04
N GLU A 368 24.18 16.81 11.24
CA GLU A 368 25.56 16.45 10.94
C GLU A 368 26.46 16.53 12.18
N ARG A 369 26.28 17.56 13.03
CA ARG A 369 27.00 17.66 14.31
C ARG A 369 26.69 16.48 15.22
N LYS A 370 25.41 16.16 15.44
CA LYS A 370 25.01 14.98 16.22
C LYS A 370 25.55 13.68 15.63
N ARG A 371 25.55 13.52 14.31
CA ARG A 371 26.14 12.36 13.64
C ARG A 371 27.63 12.23 13.93
N ARG A 372 28.38 13.35 13.89
CA ARG A 372 29.82 13.39 14.18
C ARG A 372 30.10 13.09 15.65
N GLU A 373 29.34 13.66 16.57
CA GLU A 373 29.43 13.40 18.02
C GLU A 373 29.20 11.92 18.33
N LEU A 374 28.13 11.33 17.78
CA LEU A 374 27.85 9.89 17.94
C LEU A 374 28.98 9.05 17.35
N LYS A 375 29.49 9.40 16.18
CA LYS A 375 30.62 8.68 15.56
C LYS A 375 31.87 8.70 16.44
N VAL A 376 32.15 9.82 17.11
CA VAL A 376 33.28 9.95 18.06
C VAL A 376 33.04 9.14 19.33
N GLN A 377 31.83 9.15 19.88
CA GLN A 377 31.48 8.30 21.03
C GLN A 377 31.63 6.80 20.72
N PHE A 378 31.29 6.37 19.50
CA PHE A 378 31.49 4.99 19.06
C PHE A 378 32.95 4.64 18.74
N SER A 379 33.82 5.62 18.49
CA SER A 379 35.23 5.39 18.15
C SER A 379 36.24 5.77 19.25
N GLY A 380 35.77 6.36 20.36
CA GLY A 380 36.62 6.88 21.44
C GLY A 380 36.38 6.20 22.80
N GLY A 381 35.72 5.03 22.78
CA GLY A 381 35.56 4.16 23.95
C GLY A 381 36.52 2.96 23.96
N GLU A 382 37.64 3.05 23.22
CA GLU A 382 38.77 2.11 23.30
C GLU A 382 39.70 2.45 24.47
#